data_AF-A0A371EV94-F1
#
_entry.id   AF-A0A371EV94-F1
#
_cell.length_a   1.000
_cell.length_b   1.000
_cell.length_c   1.000
_cell.angle_alpha   90.00
_cell.angle_beta   90.00
_cell.angle_gamma   90.00
#
_symmetry.space_group_name_H-M   'P 1'
#
loop_
_entity.id
_entity.type
_entity.pdbx_description
1 polymer ?
#
loop_
_entity_poly.entity_id
_entity_poly.type
_entity_poly.pdbx_seq_one_letter_code
_entity_poly.pdbx_strand_id
1 'polypeptide(L)'
;MQCQDLGILFVLCTIDNYTFTDAMLDLGASINVMPTSVCKSLNFGDLEPTGMEIQLANRSIVQPLGVLEDVLVQVNELILPIDFYVLDMEEEALEQGFVLILGRLNLNLSNWRQMLSVVKCRLDLNDTKVDSLSAIQSRLTGNQYGFSQK
;
A
#
# COMPACT_ATOMS: atom_id res chain seq x y z
N MET A 1 19.86 19.88 9.52
CA MET A 1 19.68 18.62 10.26
C MET A 1 18.81 17.74 9.39
N GLN A 2 19.36 16.59 8.98
CA GLN A 2 18.86 15.74 7.90
C GLN A 2 17.50 15.11 8.24
N CYS A 3 16.69 14.97 7.19
CA CYS A 3 15.43 14.23 7.15
C CYS A 3 15.67 12.78 7.64
N GLN A 4 15.50 12.53 8.93
CA GLN A 4 15.52 11.19 9.50
C GLN A 4 14.09 10.64 9.45
N ASP A 5 13.91 9.64 8.58
CA ASP A 5 12.87 8.61 8.57
C ASP A 5 11.39 9.07 8.61
N LEU A 6 10.95 9.73 7.54
CA LEU A 6 9.53 9.88 7.18
C LEU A 6 8.96 8.68 6.39
N GLY A 7 9.73 7.59 6.25
CA GLY A 7 9.52 6.58 5.20
C GLY A 7 8.28 5.69 5.35
N ILE A 8 7.76 5.55 6.57
CA ILE A 8 6.67 4.62 6.89
C ILE A 8 5.54 5.39 7.57
N LEU A 9 4.36 5.36 6.97
CA LEU A 9 3.15 5.97 7.49
C LEU A 9 2.14 4.91 7.87
N PHE A 10 1.45 5.08 8.97
CA PHE A 10 0.34 4.19 9.34
C PHE A 10 -0.98 4.88 9.07
N VAL A 11 -1.88 4.19 8.37
CA VAL A 11 -3.24 4.64 8.09
C VAL A 11 -4.24 3.64 8.64
N LEU A 12 -5.39 4.15 9.09
CA LEU A 12 -6.52 3.30 9.41
C LEU A 12 -7.23 2.97 8.11
N CYS A 13 -7.46 1.70 7.86
CA CYS A 13 -8.27 1.26 6.74
C CYS A 13 -9.22 0.14 7.13
N THR A 14 -10.27 -0.04 6.33
CA THR A 14 -11.26 -1.10 6.50
C THR A 14 -11.34 -1.89 5.21
N ILE A 15 -11.30 -3.21 5.31
CA ILE A 15 -11.60 -4.15 4.22
C ILE A 15 -12.78 -4.99 4.69
N ASP A 16 -13.86 -4.98 3.91
CA ASP A 16 -15.16 -5.52 4.32
C ASP A 16 -15.58 -5.00 5.71
N ASN A 17 -15.60 -5.86 6.72
CA ASN A 17 -15.95 -5.54 8.11
C ASN A 17 -14.74 -5.52 9.07
N TYR A 18 -13.52 -5.66 8.55
CA TYR A 18 -12.30 -5.69 9.35
C TYR A 18 -11.58 -4.35 9.28
N THR A 19 -11.31 -3.76 10.44
CA THR A 19 -10.59 -2.48 10.55
C THR A 19 -9.15 -2.73 10.98
N PHE A 20 -8.22 -2.23 10.18
CA PHE A 20 -6.78 -2.23 10.41
C PHE A 20 -6.39 -0.84 10.91
N THR A 21 -5.87 -0.74 12.14
CA THR A 21 -5.45 0.54 12.74
C THR A 21 -4.08 1.00 12.25
N ASP A 22 -3.25 0.05 11.81
CA ASP A 22 -1.82 0.20 11.57
C ASP A 22 -1.42 -0.33 10.18
N ALA A 23 -2.24 -0.07 9.15
CA ALA A 23 -1.84 -0.38 7.78
C ALA A 23 -0.70 0.53 7.34
N MET A 24 0.41 -0.05 6.89
CA MET A 24 1.61 0.67 6.48
C MET A 24 1.44 1.22 5.06
N LEU A 25 1.34 2.53 4.92
CA LEU A 25 1.46 3.24 3.66
C LEU A 25 2.94 3.53 3.38
N ASP A 26 3.50 2.77 2.44
CA ASP A 26 4.85 2.94 1.92
C ASP A 26 4.77 3.53 0.49
N LEU A 27 5.00 4.84 0.37
CA LEU A 27 4.99 5.52 -0.92
C LEU A 27 6.15 5.12 -1.84
N GLY A 28 7.18 4.46 -1.30
CA GLY A 28 8.29 3.88 -2.04
C GLY A 28 8.02 2.45 -2.54
N ALA A 29 7.08 1.73 -1.93
CA ALA A 29 6.69 0.40 -2.39
C ALA A 29 5.89 0.48 -3.69
N SER A 30 6.27 -0.34 -4.68
CA SER A 30 5.60 -0.40 -5.99
C SER A 30 4.37 -1.29 -6.01
N ILE A 31 4.15 -2.07 -4.96
CA ILE A 31 3.07 -3.07 -4.85
C ILE A 31 2.41 -2.97 -3.48
N ASN A 32 1.16 -3.42 -3.39
CA ASN A 32 0.48 -3.61 -2.11
C ASN A 32 0.62 -5.07 -1.69
N VAL A 33 0.75 -5.30 -0.39
CA VAL A 33 0.97 -6.62 0.16
C VAL A 33 -0.04 -6.92 1.26
N MET A 34 -0.64 -8.11 1.18
CA MET A 34 -1.50 -8.68 2.21
C MET A 34 -0.86 -9.95 2.76
N PRO A 35 -0.66 -10.08 4.09
CA PRO A 35 -0.21 -11.32 4.68
C PRO A 35 -1.24 -12.45 4.49
N THR A 36 -0.76 -13.68 4.30
CA THR A 36 -1.60 -14.86 4.15
C THR A 36 -2.59 -15.06 5.32
N SER A 37 -2.19 -14.73 6.55
CA SER A 37 -3.03 -14.80 7.74
C SER A 37 -4.25 -13.86 7.66
N VAL A 38 -4.06 -12.67 7.11
CA VAL A 38 -5.12 -11.67 6.88
C VAL A 38 -6.04 -12.14 5.76
N CYS A 39 -5.46 -12.59 4.65
CA CYS A 39 -6.20 -13.17 3.53
C CYS A 39 -7.15 -14.29 4.00
N LYS A 40 -6.64 -15.22 4.83
CA LYS A 40 -7.43 -16.30 5.44
C LYS A 40 -8.51 -15.77 6.38
N SER A 41 -8.20 -14.76 7.19
CA SER A 41 -9.13 -14.19 8.17
C SER A 41 -10.30 -13.46 7.51
N LEU A 42 -10.04 -12.83 6.35
CA LEU A 42 -11.06 -12.20 5.50
C LEU A 42 -11.86 -13.22 4.68
N ASN A 43 -11.52 -14.50 4.74
CA ASN A 43 -12.10 -15.59 3.94
C ASN A 43 -12.07 -15.29 2.43
N PHE A 44 -11.01 -14.63 1.97
CA PHE A 44 -10.72 -14.66 0.53
C PHE A 44 -10.44 -16.11 0.14
N GLY A 45 -11.01 -16.52 -1.00
CA GLY A 45 -10.96 -17.89 -1.47
C GLY A 45 -9.55 -18.36 -1.84
N ASP A 46 -9.49 -19.46 -2.60
CA ASP A 46 -8.22 -19.99 -3.04
C ASP A 46 -7.46 -18.99 -3.93
N LEU A 47 -6.16 -18.90 -3.70
CA LEU A 47 -5.25 -18.02 -4.41
C LEU A 47 -4.66 -18.74 -5.62
N GLU A 48 -4.67 -18.08 -6.77
CA GLU A 48 -4.00 -18.57 -7.96
C GLU A 48 -2.52 -18.13 -7.95
N PRO A 49 -1.56 -19.07 -8.05
CA PRO A 49 -0.15 -18.73 -8.11
C PRO A 49 0.16 -17.85 -9.31
N THR A 50 0.89 -16.76 -9.06
CA THR A 50 1.26 -15.81 -10.13
C THR A 50 2.45 -16.28 -10.97
N GLY A 51 3.31 -17.14 -10.41
CA GLY A 51 4.62 -17.47 -10.99
C GLY A 51 5.62 -16.30 -10.98
N MET A 52 5.28 -15.19 -10.31
CA MET A 52 6.11 -14.00 -10.19
C MET A 52 7.07 -14.09 -9.00
N GLU A 53 8.17 -13.35 -9.07
CA GLU A 53 9.09 -13.12 -7.97
C GLU A 53 9.16 -11.63 -7.62
N ILE A 54 9.15 -11.31 -6.32
CA ILE A 54 9.30 -9.95 -5.79
C ILE A 54 10.64 -9.88 -5.07
N GLN A 55 11.42 -8.84 -5.38
CA GLN A 55 12.61 -8.51 -4.59
C GLN A 55 12.25 -7.50 -3.50
N LEU A 56 12.45 -7.87 -2.24
CA LEU A 56 12.25 -7.01 -1.08
C LEU A 56 13.44 -6.05 -0.89
N ALA A 57 13.27 -5.04 -0.02
CA ALA A 57 14.30 -4.04 0.27
C ALA A 57 15.59 -4.65 0.85
N ASN A 58 15.49 -5.77 1.57
CA ASN A 58 16.62 -6.55 2.07
C ASN A 58 17.27 -7.43 0.98
N ARG A 59 16.85 -7.29 -0.28
CA ARG A 59 17.27 -8.03 -1.48
C ARG A 59 16.86 -9.51 -1.49
N SER A 60 16.11 -9.97 -0.50
CA SER A 60 15.50 -11.30 -0.56
C SER A 60 14.47 -11.35 -1.68
N ILE A 61 14.30 -12.54 -2.25
CA ILE A 61 13.33 -12.81 -3.30
C ILE A 61 12.23 -13.67 -2.70
N VAL A 62 10.99 -13.24 -2.89
CA VAL A 62 9.80 -13.92 -2.38
C VAL A 62 8.82 -14.17 -3.52
N GLN A 63 8.16 -15.32 -3.51
CA GLN A 63 7.11 -15.65 -4.46
C GLN A 63 5.75 -15.43 -3.80
N PRO A 64 4.86 -14.61 -4.38
CA PRO A 64 3.49 -14.50 -3.91
C PRO A 64 2.74 -15.81 -4.03
N LEU A 65 1.90 -16.09 -3.03
CA LEU A 65 0.94 -17.18 -3.08
C LEU A 65 -0.15 -16.91 -4.12
N GLY A 66 -0.46 -15.64 -4.37
CA GLY A 66 -1.37 -15.20 -5.42
C GLY A 66 -1.58 -13.69 -5.39
N VAL A 67 -2.54 -13.23 -6.17
CA VAL A 67 -2.99 -11.83 -6.21
C VAL A 67 -4.48 -11.79 -5.92
N LEU A 68 -4.88 -10.86 -5.06
CA LEU A 68 -6.27 -10.46 -4.88
C LEU A 68 -6.49 -9.17 -5.65
N GLU A 69 -7.29 -9.22 -6.70
CA GLU A 69 -7.59 -8.07 -7.55
C GLU A 69 -8.80 -7.29 -7.02
N ASP A 70 -8.80 -5.96 -7.20
CA ASP A 70 -9.92 -5.07 -6.92
C ASP A 70 -10.49 -5.16 -5.48
N VAL A 71 -9.65 -5.45 -4.48
CA VAL A 71 -10.07 -5.46 -3.07
C VAL A 71 -10.47 -4.05 -2.65
N LEU A 72 -11.71 -3.89 -2.17
CA LEU A 72 -12.22 -2.60 -1.72
C LEU A 72 -11.66 -2.23 -0.35
N VAL A 73 -10.79 -1.23 -0.33
CA VAL A 73 -10.19 -0.69 0.89
C VAL A 73 -10.76 0.69 1.15
N GLN A 74 -11.38 0.85 2.31
CA GLN A 74 -11.86 2.13 2.79
C GLN A 74 -10.79 2.80 3.66
N VAL A 75 -10.38 4.01 3.31
CA VAL A 75 -9.52 4.89 4.11
C VAL A 75 -10.30 6.16 4.40
N ASN A 76 -10.74 6.33 5.65
CA ASN A 76 -11.67 7.39 6.03
C ASN A 76 -12.98 7.32 5.20
N GLU A 77 -13.29 8.32 4.39
CA GLU A 77 -14.47 8.36 3.50
C GLU A 77 -14.19 7.84 2.09
N LEU A 78 -12.93 7.50 1.78
CA LEU A 78 -12.50 7.11 0.45
C LEU A 78 -12.49 5.58 0.32
N ILE A 79 -13.20 5.04 -0.67
CA ILE A 79 -13.18 3.62 -1.01
C ILE A 79 -12.39 3.44 -2.31
N LEU A 80 -11.38 2.56 -2.27
CA LEU A 80 -10.45 2.34 -3.38
C LEU A 80 -10.36 0.85 -3.71
N PRO A 81 -10.46 0.45 -4.99
CA PRO A 81 -10.03 -0.87 -5.40
C PRO A 81 -8.50 -0.92 -5.36
N ILE A 82 -7.96 -1.96 -4.73
CA ILE A 82 -6.51 -2.15 -4.55
C ILE A 82 -6.19 -3.62 -4.80
N ASP A 83 -5.20 -3.85 -5.68
CA ASP A 83 -4.66 -5.19 -5.90
C ASP A 83 -3.61 -5.51 -4.82
N PHE A 84 -3.74 -6.67 -4.18
CA PHE A 84 -2.80 -7.15 -3.17
C PHE A 84 -2.07 -8.40 -3.62
N TYR A 85 -0.74 -8.37 -3.54
CA TYR A 85 0.06 -9.58 -3.59
C TYR A 85 0.02 -10.27 -2.23
N VAL A 86 -0.38 -11.52 -2.19
CA VAL A 86 -0.45 -12.27 -0.93
C VAL A 86 0.89 -12.95 -0.66
N LEU A 87 1.53 -12.57 0.44
CA LEU A 87 2.82 -13.11 0.86
C LEU A 87 2.69 -13.91 2.16
N ASP A 88 3.43 -15.00 2.24
CA ASP A 88 3.64 -15.72 3.50
C ASP A 88 4.67 -14.95 4.33
N MET A 89 4.19 -14.27 5.38
CA MET A 89 5.01 -13.46 6.29
C MET A 89 5.00 -14.11 7.67
N GLU A 90 6.14 -14.10 8.35
CA GLU A 90 6.28 -14.63 9.71
C GLU A 90 5.38 -13.86 10.70
N GLU A 91 4.78 -14.59 11.65
CA GLU A 91 3.81 -14.05 12.62
C GLU A 91 4.41 -12.92 13.49
N GLU A 92 5.73 -12.89 13.67
CA GLU A 92 6.46 -11.84 14.39
C GLU A 92 6.37 -10.46 13.72
N ALA A 93 6.12 -10.40 12.40
CA ALA A 93 5.80 -9.17 11.69
C ALA A 93 4.36 -8.69 11.97
N LEU A 94 3.45 -9.62 12.28
CA LEU A 94 2.05 -9.34 12.65
C LEU A 94 1.94 -8.86 14.11
N GLU A 95 2.78 -9.38 15.01
CA GLU A 95 2.86 -8.93 16.42
C GLU A 95 3.29 -7.46 16.55
N GLN A 96 4.01 -6.92 15.56
CA GLN A 96 4.38 -5.50 15.48
C GLN A 96 3.31 -4.63 14.82
N GLY A 97 2.15 -5.18 14.46
CA GLY A 97 1.01 -4.43 13.92
C GLY A 97 1.07 -4.17 12.41
N PHE A 98 2.03 -4.73 11.67
CA PHE A 98 2.13 -4.53 10.23
C PHE A 98 1.19 -5.49 9.47
N VAL A 99 -0.09 -5.14 9.43
CA VAL A 99 -1.11 -6.06 8.90
C VAL A 99 -1.32 -5.92 7.39
N LEU A 100 -1.02 -4.75 6.80
CA LEU A 100 -1.17 -4.50 5.37
C LEU A 100 -0.12 -3.49 4.90
N ILE A 101 0.47 -3.71 3.73
CA ILE A 101 1.32 -2.71 3.07
C ILE A 101 0.55 -2.12 1.90
N LEU A 102 0.26 -0.82 1.97
CA LEU A 102 -0.27 -0.03 0.87
C LEU A 102 0.92 0.62 0.19
N GLY A 103 1.25 0.13 -0.99
CA GLY A 103 2.26 0.74 -1.84
C GLY A 103 1.72 1.97 -2.56
N ARG A 104 2.28 2.20 -3.74
CA ARG A 104 1.88 3.30 -4.61
C ARG A 104 0.51 3.05 -5.25
N LEU A 105 -0.52 3.68 -4.67
CA LEU A 105 -1.90 3.58 -5.16
C LEU A 105 -2.09 4.36 -6.48
N ASN A 106 -2.77 3.73 -7.44
CA ASN A 106 -3.16 4.33 -8.72
C ASN A 106 -4.40 5.22 -8.57
N LEU A 107 -4.25 6.36 -7.89
CA LEU A 107 -5.33 7.30 -7.58
C LEU A 107 -5.47 8.37 -8.66
N ASN A 108 -6.72 8.75 -8.97
CA ASN A 108 -6.99 10.01 -9.67
C ASN A 108 -6.63 11.21 -8.78
N LEU A 109 -6.51 12.41 -9.36
CA LEU A 109 -6.09 13.62 -8.65
C LEU A 109 -6.99 13.99 -7.45
N SER A 110 -8.29 13.70 -7.52
CA SER A 110 -9.24 13.96 -6.43
C SER A 110 -8.98 13.03 -5.24
N ASN A 111 -8.91 11.73 -5.51
CA ASN A 111 -8.66 10.69 -4.51
C ASN A 111 -7.27 10.88 -3.88
N TRP A 112 -6.28 11.26 -4.68
CA TRP A 112 -4.94 11.59 -4.21
C TRP A 112 -4.92 12.76 -3.23
N ARG A 113 -5.65 13.85 -3.51
CA ARG A 113 -5.77 14.99 -2.59
C ARG A 113 -6.42 14.59 -1.27
N GLN A 114 -7.46 13.77 -1.32
CA GLN A 114 -8.12 13.26 -0.11
C GLN A 114 -7.17 12.37 0.70
N MET A 115 -6.47 11.44 0.06
CA MET A 115 -5.47 10.58 0.70
C MET A 115 -4.34 11.39 1.34
N LEU A 116 -3.81 12.40 0.63
CA LEU A 116 -2.82 13.30 1.19
C LEU A 116 -3.37 14.12 2.37
N SER A 117 -4.65 14.51 2.36
CA SER A 117 -5.27 15.17 3.51
C SER A 117 -5.31 14.25 4.73
N VAL A 118 -5.62 12.96 4.54
CA VAL A 118 -5.59 11.96 5.63
C VAL A 118 -4.18 11.83 6.20
N VAL A 119 -3.18 11.67 5.33
CA VAL A 119 -1.77 11.58 5.73
C VAL A 119 -1.29 12.87 6.41
N LYS A 120 -1.66 14.04 5.87
CA LYS A 120 -1.36 15.35 6.42
C LYS A 120 -1.87 15.48 7.86
N CYS A 121 -3.12 15.10 8.10
CA CYS A 121 -3.72 15.11 9.44
C CYS A 121 -2.97 14.22 10.44
N ARG A 122 -2.33 13.13 9.98
CA ARG A 122 -1.54 12.25 10.86
C ARG A 122 -0.12 12.74 11.12
N LEU A 123 0.48 13.46 10.17
CA LEU A 123 1.88 13.90 10.24
C LEU A 123 2.06 15.39 10.57
N ASP A 124 0.97 16.14 10.77
CA ASP A 124 0.99 17.60 10.92
C ASP A 124 1.76 18.32 9.79
N LEU A 125 1.65 17.83 8.55
CA LEU A 125 2.29 18.46 7.40
C LEU A 125 1.62 19.81 7.07
N ASN A 126 2.40 20.76 6.56
CA ASN A 126 1.88 22.04 6.05
C ASN A 126 1.42 21.93 4.58
N ASP A 127 0.63 22.90 4.12
CA ASP A 127 0.06 22.90 2.76
C ASP A 127 1.12 22.85 1.65
N THR A 128 2.23 23.58 1.82
CA THR A 128 3.31 23.63 0.81
C THR A 128 3.95 22.27 0.55
N LYS A 129 4.12 21.42 1.58
CA LYS A 129 4.68 20.07 1.43
C LYS A 129 3.69 19.15 0.70
N VAL A 130 2.39 19.27 0.98
CA VAL A 130 1.32 18.49 0.33
C VAL A 130 1.25 18.81 -1.16
N ASP A 131 1.28 20.09 -1.53
CA ASP A 131 1.28 20.52 -2.93
C ASP A 131 2.48 19.95 -3.69
N SER A 132 3.66 19.95 -3.05
CA SER A 132 4.89 19.39 -3.63
C SER A 132 4.76 17.89 -3.91
N LEU A 133 4.19 17.12 -2.98
CA LEU A 133 3.93 15.69 -3.17
C LEU A 133 2.92 15.43 -4.29
N SER A 134 1.87 16.24 -4.39
CA SER A 134 0.88 16.14 -5.46
C SER A 134 1.47 16.42 -6.84
N ALA A 135 2.36 17.40 -6.94
CA ALA A 135 3.06 17.73 -8.18
C ALA A 135 4.02 16.60 -8.58
N ILE A 136 4.72 15.98 -7.63
CA ILE A 136 5.59 14.83 -7.89
C ILE A 136 4.77 13.65 -8.41
N GLN A 137 3.67 13.30 -7.75
CA GLN A 137 2.82 12.19 -8.19
C GLN A 137 2.24 12.43 -9.59
N SER A 138 1.71 13.63 -9.87
CA SER A 138 1.16 13.97 -11.19
C SER A 138 2.19 13.84 -12.32
N ARG A 139 3.47 14.13 -12.04
CA ARG A 139 4.55 13.94 -13.03
C ARG A 139 4.85 12.46 -13.26
N LEU A 140 4.80 11.67 -12.20
CA LEU A 140 5.08 10.24 -12.26
C LEU A 140 3.92 9.42 -12.88
N THR A 141 2.67 9.89 -12.78
CA THR A 141 1.50 9.25 -13.45
C THR A 141 1.29 9.77 -14.87
N GLY A 142 1.82 10.95 -15.21
CA GLY A 142 1.76 11.54 -16.55
C GLY A 142 2.77 10.99 -17.57
N ASN A 143 3.80 10.26 -17.12
CA ASN A 143 4.69 9.52 -18.00
C ASN A 143 4.13 8.12 -18.26
N GLN A 144 3.29 7.98 -19.28
CA GLN A 144 2.97 6.68 -19.85
C GLN A 144 4.15 6.15 -20.69
N TYR A 145 4.31 4.81 -20.67
CA TYR A 145 5.19 3.92 -21.45
C TYR A 145 6.58 3.60 -20.86
N GLY A 146 6.76 2.31 -20.49
CA GLY A 146 8.09 1.72 -20.40
C GLY A 146 8.34 0.49 -19.53
N PHE A 147 7.35 -0.36 -19.18
CA PHE A 147 7.68 -1.67 -18.57
C PHE A 147 7.74 -2.74 -19.66
N SER A 148 8.96 -3.06 -20.12
CA SER A 148 9.23 -4.37 -20.71
C SER A 148 9.56 -5.30 -19.55
N GLN A 149 8.63 -6.19 -19.21
CA GLN A 149 9.00 -7.36 -18.42
C GLN A 149 9.84 -8.27 -19.32
N LYS A 150 10.93 -8.80 -18.78
CA LYS A 150 11.77 -9.81 -19.42
C LYS A 150 11.71 -11.06 -18.58
#